data_AF-A0A942ZRG0-F1
#
_entry.id   AF-A0A942ZRG0-F1
#
_cell.length_a   1.000
_cell.length_b   1.000
_cell.length_c   1.000
_cell.angle_alpha   90.00
_cell.angle_beta   90.00
_cell.angle_gamma   90.00
#
_symmetry.space_group_name_H-M   'P 1'
#
loop_
_entity.id
_entity.type
_entity.pdbx_description
1 polymer ?
#
loop_
_entity_poly.entity_id
_entity_poly.type
_entity_poly.pdbx_seq_one_letter_code
_entity_poly.pdbx_strand_id
1 'polypeptide(L)' 'SYNSYITFAKSRDNTILVHCDWFSGNIEEFEKKVLETIRNNEQAKLYTFAIEMAKTRIKLEYK' A
#
# COMPACT_ATOMS: atom_id res chain seq x y z
N SER A 1 18.55 -10.18 -1.98
CA SER A 1 17.96 -9.17 -2.87
C SER A 1 16.62 -8.81 -2.27
N TYR A 2 16.51 -7.66 -1.61
CA TYR A 2 15.21 -7.12 -1.21
C TYR A 2 14.57 -6.57 -2.49
N ASN A 3 13.37 -7.03 -2.87
CA ASN A 3 12.63 -6.39 -3.95
C ASN A 3 12.39 -4.93 -3.57
N SER A 4 13.09 -4.04 -4.26
CA SER A 4 12.98 -2.59 -4.10
C SER A 4 11.69 -2.00 -4.69
N TYR A 5 10.69 -2.84 -5.00
CA TYR A 5 9.42 -2.43 -5.56
C TYR A 5 8.24 -2.78 -4.64
N ILE A 6 7.20 -1.95 -4.72
CA ILE A 6 5.90 -2.17 -4.11
C ILE A 6 4.85 -2.21 -5.22
N THR A 7 3.92 -3.16 -5.14
CA THR A 7 2.85 -3.32 -6.13
C THR A 7 1.51 -3.03 -5.48
N PHE A 8 0.68 -2.26 -6.19
CA PHE A 8 -0.71 -2.02 -5.86
C PHE A 8 -1.58 -2.53 -7.01
N ALA A 9 -2.63 -3.30 -6.71
CA ALA A 9 -3.54 -3.85 -7.72
C ALA A 9 -4.99 -3.90 -7.25
N LYS A 10 -5.95 -3.69 -8.15
CA LYS A 10 -7.37 -3.91 -7.87
C LYS A 10 -7.65 -5.41 -7.76
N SER A 11 -8.28 -5.86 -6.68
CA SER A 11 -8.77 -7.22 -6.52
C SER A 11 -10.13 -7.41 -7.22
N ARG A 12 -10.54 -8.67 -7.38
CA ARG A 12 -11.89 -9.01 -7.84
C ARG A 12 -12.97 -8.57 -6.84
N ASP A 13 -12.63 -8.53 -5.57
CA ASP A 13 -13.52 -8.12 -4.47
C ASP A 13 -13.55 -6.59 -4.29
N ASN A 14 -13.06 -5.84 -5.29
CA ASN A 14 -13.08 -4.38 -5.30
C ASN A 14 -12.33 -3.75 -4.11
N THR A 15 -11.19 -4.34 -3.74
CA THR A 15 -10.22 -3.80 -2.78
C THR A 15 -8.89 -3.52 -3.49
N ILE A 16 -8.01 -2.75 -2.85
CA ILE A 16 -6.64 -2.57 -3.35
C ILE A 16 -5.73 -3.52 -2.58
N LEU A 17 -5.09 -4.44 -3.30
CA LEU A 17 -4.06 -5.32 -2.77
C LEU A 17 -2.70 -4.62 -2.82
N VAL A 18 -1.87 -4.89 -1.82
CA VAL A 18 -0.50 -4.42 -1.71
C VAL A 18 0.43 -5.61 -1.54
N HIS A 19 1.54 -5.61 -2.27
CA HIS A 19 2.60 -6.59 -2.13
C HIS A 19 3.99 -5.93 -2.17
N CYS A 20 4.82 -6.24 -1.18
CA CYS A 20 6.25 -5.95 -1.12
C CYS A 20 6.95 -7.01 -0.25
N ASP A 21 8.28 -6.94 -0.11
CA ASP A 21 9.06 -7.98 0.57
C ASP A 21 8.55 -8.43 1.95
N TRP A 22 8.01 -7.51 2.73
CA TRP A 22 7.62 -7.75 4.13
C TRP A 22 6.10 -7.71 4.33
N PHE A 23 5.32 -7.45 3.29
CA PHE A 23 3.87 -7.30 3.40
C PHE A 23 3.14 -7.84 2.16
N SER A 24 2.06 -8.59 2.40
CA SER A 24 1.11 -8.99 1.39
C SER A 24 -0.30 -8.95 2.01
N GLY A 25 -1.17 -8.08 1.52
CA GLY A 25 -2.49 -7.83 2.13
C GLY A 25 -3.27 -6.73 1.42
N ASN A 26 -4.26 -6.13 2.09
CA ASN A 26 -4.98 -4.98 1.54
C ASN A 26 -4.32 -3.63 1.92
N ILE A 27 -4.72 -2.56 1.23
CA ILE A 27 -4.14 -1.23 1.40
C ILE A 27 -4.42 -0.62 2.78
N GLU A 28 -5.55 -0.95 3.40
CA GLU A 28 -5.94 -0.47 4.73
C GLU A 28 -5.04 -1.08 5.82
N GLU A 29 -4.78 -2.39 5.75
CA GLU A 29 -3.84 -3.11 6.63
C GLU A 29 -2.42 -2.61 6.44
N PHE A 30 -2.02 -2.35 5.19
CA PHE A 30 -0.71 -1.81 4.87
C PHE A 30 -0.52 -0.42 5.47
N GLU A 31 -1.49 0.48 5.27
CA GLU A 31 -1.48 1.84 5.82
C GLU A 31 -1.38 1.82 7.34
N LYS A 32 -2.14 0.95 8.02
CA LYS A 32 -2.04 0.78 9.47
C LYS A 32 -0.63 0.38 9.91
N LYS A 33 0.00 -0.59 9.26
CA LYS A 33 1.38 -1.02 9.57
C LYS A 33 2.42 0.05 9.29
N VAL A 34 2.24 0.84 8.22
CA VAL A 34 3.10 1.99 7.92
C VAL A 34 2.99 3.04 9.03
N LEU A 35 1.77 3.33 9.51
CA LEU A 35 1.52 4.27 10.62
C LEU A 35 2.11 3.77 11.95
N GLU A 36 2.01 2.47 12.26
CA GLU A 36 2.63 1.85 13.44
C GLU A 36 4.17 1.96 13.40
N THR A 37 4.74 2.06 12.21
CA THR A 37 6.19 2.20 11.97
C THR A 37 6.63 3.67 11.92
N ILE A 38 5.79 4.64 12.32
CA ILE A 38 6.16 6.06 12.47
C ILE A 38 7.10 6.24 13.68
N ARG A 39 8.32 5.77 13.49
CA ARG A 39 9.55 6.27 14.08
C ARG A 39 10.40 6.82 12.92
N ASN A 40 9.92 7.94 12.37
CA ASN A 40 10.65 8.88 11.52
C ASN A 40 11.67 8.27 10.52
N ASN A 41 11.21 7.36 9.67
CA ASN A 41 12.02 6.73 8.62
C ASN A 41 11.52 7.18 7.24
N GLU A 42 12.42 7.61 6.35
CA GLU A 42 12.10 8.05 4.98
C GLU A 42 11.24 7.05 4.22
N GLN A 43 11.43 5.76 4.51
CA GLN A 43 10.64 4.68 3.93
C GLN A 43 9.13 4.79 4.24
N ALA A 44 8.76 5.22 5.45
CA ALA A 44 7.36 5.42 5.81
C ALA A 44 6.73 6.55 4.97
N LYS A 45 7.46 7.65 4.74
CA LYS A 45 7.00 8.74 3.86
C LYS A 45 6.81 8.27 2.42
N LEU A 46 7.75 7.49 1.89
CA LEU A 46 7.63 6.92 0.54
C LEU A 46 6.40 6.01 0.43
N TYR A 47 6.13 5.18 1.43
CA TYR A 47 4.92 4.35 1.43
C TYR A 47 3.64 5.16 1.54
N THR A 48 3.60 6.25 2.32
CA THR A 48 2.45 7.17 2.34
C THR A 48 2.17 7.73 0.94
N PHE A 49 3.18 8.25 0.24
CA PHE A 49 3.00 8.75 -1.13
C PHE A 49 2.55 7.66 -2.12
N ALA A 50 3.09 6.44 -1.98
CA ALA A 50 2.71 5.32 -2.83
C ALA A 50 1.24 4.89 -2.59
N ILE A 51 0.79 4.88 -1.34
CA ILE A 51 -0.61 4.63 -0.95
C ILE A 51 -1.53 5.69 -1.56
N GLU A 52 -1.18 6.98 -1.44
CA GLU A 52 -1.97 8.07 -2.01
C GLU A 52 -2.08 7.97 -3.54
N MET A 53 -0.96 7.65 -4.22
CA MET A 53 -0.94 7.41 -5.66
C MET A 53 -1.85 6.24 -6.05
N ALA A 54 -1.78 5.13 -5.31
CA ALA A 54 -2.60 3.95 -5.57
C ALA A 54 -4.10 4.23 -5.41
N LYS A 55 -4.50 4.88 -4.30
CA LYS A 55 -5.90 5.29 -4.05
C LYS A 55 -6.42 6.24 -5.13
N THR A 56 -5.55 7.10 -5.68
CA THR A 56 -5.91 8.01 -6.77
C THR A 56 -6.08 7.29 -8.12
N ARG A 57 -5.18 6.35 -8.44
CA ARG A 57 -5.11 5.72 -9.77
C ARG A 57 -6.05 4.52 -9.92
N ILE A 58 -6.27 3.77 -8.84
CA ILE A 58 -7.05 2.54 -8.82
C ILE A 58 -8.46 2.85 -8.34
N LYS A 59 -9.42 2.87 -9.27
CA LYS A 59 -10.81 3.18 -8.96
C LYS A 59 -11.56 1.95 -8.45
N LEU A 60 -12.08 2.06 -7.22
CA LEU A 60 -13.03 1.12 -6.66
C LEU A 60 -14.45 1.49 -7.08
N GLU A 61 -15.26 0.48 -7.37
CA GLU A 61 -16.67 0.62 -7.77
C GLU A 61 -17.54 0.46 -6.54
N TYR A 62 -18.15 1.55 -6.08
CA TYR A 62 -19.16 1.50 -5.03
C TYR A 62 -20.53 1.52 -5.71
N LYS A 63 -21.40 0.57 -5.35
CA LYS A 63 -22.81 0.53 -5.79
C LYS A 63 -23.66 1.43 -4.93
#